data_AF-A0A4Y1ZQL9-F1
#
_entry.id   AF-A0A4Y1ZQL9-F1
#
_cell.length_a   1.000
_cell.length_b   1.000
_cell.length_c   1.000
_cell.angle_alpha   90.00
_cell.angle_beta   90.00
_cell.angle_gamma   90.00
#
_symmetry.space_group_name_H-M   'P 1'
#
loop_
_entity.id
_entity.type
_entity.pdbx_description
1 polymer ?
#
loop_
_entity_poly.entity_id
_entity_poly.type
_entity_poly.pdbx_seq_one_letter_code
_entity_poly.pdbx_strand_id
1 'polypeptide(L)' 'NLHYAILSENTEKVFCIVEWHKECHDGINEINLRDSFNKTVLDYSKEKGMDLLSDYLEENTARVSINIE' A
#
# COMPACT_ATOMS: atom_id res chain seq x y z
N ASN A 1 -2.38 7.20 -7.61
CA ASN A 1 -3.14 7.46 -6.36
C ASN A 1 -3.61 6.12 -5.81
N LEU A 2 -2.88 5.64 -4.80
CA LEU A 2 -3.06 4.32 -4.19
C LEU A 2 -4.34 4.27 -3.30
N HIS A 3 -4.63 5.33 -2.54
CA HIS A 3 -5.87 5.45 -1.74
C HIS A 3 -7.13 5.35 -2.59
N TYR A 4 -7.16 5.97 -3.76
CA TYR A 4 -8.31 5.85 -4.67
C TYR A 4 -8.53 4.41 -5.14
N ALA A 5 -7.44 3.68 -5.44
CA ALA A 5 -7.52 2.31 -5.94
C ALA A 5 -8.11 1.35 -4.89
N ILE A 6 -7.68 1.46 -3.62
CA ILE A 6 -8.21 0.63 -2.53
C ILE A 6 -9.66 0.97 -2.18
N LEU A 7 -10.03 2.26 -2.20
CA LEU A 7 -11.41 2.68 -1.95
C LEU A 7 -12.38 2.17 -3.03
N SER A 8 -11.90 2.10 -4.27
CA SER A 8 -12.63 1.55 -5.43
C SER A 8 -12.56 0.02 -5.52
N GLU A 9 -11.94 -0.64 -4.55
CA GLU A 9 -11.76 -2.11 -4.50
C GLU A 9 -11.06 -2.69 -5.73
N ASN A 10 -10.25 -1.87 -6.41
CA ASN A 10 -9.50 -2.29 -7.58
C ASN A 10 -8.15 -2.85 -7.15
N THR A 11 -8.17 -4.11 -6.71
CA THR A 11 -6.99 -4.80 -6.17
C THR A 11 -5.86 -4.93 -7.18
N GLU A 12 -6.18 -5.23 -8.45
CA GLU A 12 -5.21 -5.29 -9.55
C GLU A 12 -4.43 -3.97 -9.69
N LYS A 13 -5.14 -2.84 -9.66
CA LYS A 13 -4.51 -1.52 -9.73
C LYS A 13 -3.65 -1.23 -8.49
N VAL A 14 -4.04 -1.69 -7.31
CA VAL A 14 -3.19 -1.59 -6.10
C VAL A 14 -1.89 -2.35 -6.31
N PHE A 15 -1.94 -3.61 -6.76
CA PHE A 15 -0.75 -4.40 -7.07
C PHE A 15 0.14 -3.73 -8.11
N CYS A 16 -0.42 -3.27 -9.23
CA CYS A 16 0.36 -2.61 -10.28
C CYS A 16 1.10 -1.37 -9.77
N ILE A 17 0.44 -0.52 -8.97
CA ILE A 17 1.08 0.68 -8.43
C ILE A 17 2.21 0.31 -7.46
N VAL A 18 1.96 -0.64 -6.54
CA VAL A 18 2.97 -1.07 -5.56
C VAL A 18 4.19 -1.68 -6.24
N GLU A 19 4.01 -2.57 -7.22
CA GLU A 19 5.12 -3.16 -7.98
C GLU A 19 5.87 -2.11 -8.80
N TRP A 20 5.17 -1.18 -9.47
CA TRP A 20 5.81 -0.11 -10.22
C TRP A 20 6.73 0.77 -9.33
N HIS A 21 6.30 1.08 -8.11
CA HIS A 21 7.13 1.81 -7.16
C HIS A 21 8.37 1.02 -6.70
N LYS A 22 8.26 -0.32 -6.54
CA LYS A 22 9.42 -1.15 -6.23
C LYS A 22 10.48 -1.10 -7.33
N GLU A 23 10.06 -1.14 -8.59
CA GLU A 23 10.95 -1.12 -9.75
C GLU A 23 11.62 0.24 -9.96
N CYS A 24 10.92 1.34 -9.67
CA CYS A 24 11.45 2.68 -9.92
C CYS A 24 12.45 3.17 -8.87
N HIS A 25 12.69 2.42 -7.79
CA HIS A 25 13.52 2.82 -6.62
C HIS A 25 13.11 4.15 -5.95
N ASP A 26 12.04 4.80 -6.41
CA ASP A 26 11.38 5.90 -5.72
C ASP A 26 10.64 5.31 -4.53
N GLY A 27 11.25 5.47 -3.35
CA GLY A 27 10.91 4.80 -2.12
C GLY A 27 9.43 4.50 -1.97
N ILE A 28 9.13 3.26 -1.59
CA ILE A 28 7.81 2.69 -1.31
C ILE A 28 7.02 3.48 -0.22
N ASN A 29 7.52 4.64 0.22
CA ASN A 29 6.86 5.61 1.09
C ASN A 29 5.38 5.84 0.75
N GLU A 30 4.96 5.77 -0.53
CA GLU A 30 3.55 5.90 -0.91
C GLU A 30 2.62 4.90 -0.23
N ILE A 31 3.05 3.66 0.07
CA ILE A 31 2.16 2.68 0.72
C ILE A 31 1.86 3.04 2.18
N ASN A 32 2.79 3.76 2.80
CA ASN A 32 2.72 4.23 4.19
C ASN A 32 2.17 5.66 4.30
N LEU A 33 1.88 6.33 3.17
CA LEU A 33 1.26 7.63 3.19
C LEU A 33 -0.12 7.53 3.83
N ARG A 34 -0.38 8.47 4.73
CA ARG A 34 -1.68 8.66 5.34
C ARG A 34 -2.45 9.72 4.57
N ASP A 35 -3.74 9.48 4.36
CA ASP A 35 -4.62 10.47 3.79
C ASP A 35 -5.13 11.49 4.84
N SER A 36 -6.09 12.33 4.45
CA SER A 36 -6.71 13.31 5.35
C SER A 36 -7.50 12.70 6.51
N PHE A 37 -7.82 11.40 6.46
CA PHE A 37 -8.43 10.65 7.55
C PHE A 37 -7.40 9.95 8.44
N ASN A 38 -6.12 10.25 8.23
CA ASN A 38 -4.99 9.64 8.91
C ASN A 38 -4.90 8.12 8.66
N LYS A 39 -5.39 7.65 7.51
CA LYS A 39 -5.42 6.22 7.12
C LYS A 39 -4.47 5.92 5.98
N THR A 40 -3.79 4.79 6.10
CA THR A 40 -2.97 4.18 5.04
C THR A 40 -3.81 3.26 4.17
N VAL A 41 -3.21 2.79 3.07
CA VAL A 41 -3.85 1.80 2.19
C VAL A 41 -4.01 0.45 2.90
N LEU A 42 -3.10 0.10 3.80
CA LEU A 42 -3.21 -1.09 4.67
C LEU A 42 -4.39 -0.98 5.65
N ASP A 43 -4.65 0.21 6.21
CA ASP A 43 -5.80 0.41 7.09
C ASP A 43 -7.11 0.13 6.33
N TYR A 44 -7.22 0.65 5.10
CA TYR A 44 -8.40 0.42 4.26
C TYR A 44 -8.56 -1.03 3.81
N SER A 45 -7.47 -1.75 3.52
CA SER A 45 -7.55 -3.16 3.14
C SER A 45 -8.05 -4.02 4.31
N LYS A 46 -7.61 -3.72 5.54
CA LYS A 46 -8.07 -4.37 6.77
C LYS A 46 -9.54 -4.07 7.06
N GLU A 47 -9.97 -2.81 6.94
CA GLU A 47 -11.38 -2.42 7.15
C GLU A 47 -12.35 -3.08 6.17
N LYS A 48 -11.90 -3.34 4.94
CA LYS A 48 -12.70 -4.00 3.90
C LYS A 48 -12.63 -5.53 3.93
N GLY A 49 -11.84 -6.13 4.83
CA GLY A 49 -11.66 -7.59 4.88
C GLY A 49 -10.94 -8.17 3.65
N MET A 50 -10.03 -7.41 3.05
CA MET A 50 -9.24 -7.85 1.91
C MET A 50 -7.96 -8.55 2.40
N ASP A 51 -8.09 -9.75 2.98
CA ASP A 51 -7.02 -10.43 3.71
C ASP A 51 -5.75 -10.61 2.89
N LEU A 52 -5.84 -11.20 1.69
CA LEU A 52 -4.69 -11.41 0.80
C LEU A 52 -3.96 -10.11 0.43
N LEU A 53 -4.72 -9.03 0.23
CA LEU A 53 -4.13 -7.72 -0.09
C LEU A 53 -3.49 -7.09 1.15
N SER A 54 -4.08 -7.31 2.33
CA SER A 54 -3.56 -6.81 3.60
C SER A 54 -2.24 -7.47 3.94
N ASP A 55 -2.15 -8.80 3.80
CA ASP A 55 -0.90 -9.55 4.02
C ASP A 55 0.20 -9.04 3.08
N TYR A 56 -0.12 -8.90 1.79
CA TYR A 56 0.82 -8.35 0.81
C TYR A 56 1.27 -6.93 1.15
N LEU A 57 0.36 -6.03 1.53
CA LEU A 57 0.72 -4.65 1.88
C LEU A 57 1.55 -4.57 3.18
N GLU A 58 1.27 -5.45 4.15
CA GLU A 58 2.01 -5.53 5.42
C GLU A 58 3.46 -5.98 5.19
N GLU A 59 3.68 -7.02 4.37
CA GLU A 59 5.02 -7.45 3.96
C GLU A 59 5.82 -6.32 3.29
N ASN A 60 5.15 -5.56 2.42
CA ASN A 60 5.80 -4.45 1.71
C ASN A 60 6.08 -3.26 2.62
N THR A 61 5.19 -2.99 3.58
CA THR A 61 5.37 -1.96 4.62
C THR A 61 6.59 -2.26 5.48
N ALA A 62 6.73 -3.52 5.91
CA ALA A 62 7.87 -3.96 6.73
C ALA A 62 9.21 -3.81 5.99
N ARG A 63 9.25 -4.08 4.68
CA ARG A 63 10.46 -3.90 3.85
C ARG A 63 10.90 -2.45 3.76
N VAL A 64 9.98 -1.49 3.70
CA VAL A 64 10.33 -0.06 3.68
C VAL A 64 11.05 0.33 4.96
N SER A 65 10.55 -0.11 6.12
CA SER A 65 11.11 0.22 7.43
C SER A 65 12.55 -0.27 7.64
N ILE A 66 12.97 -1.33 6.93
CA ILE A 66 14.32 -1.89 7.01
C ILE A 66 15.32 -1.10 6.14
N ASN A 67 14.86 -0.50 5.04
CA ASN A 67 15.72 0.21 4.08
C ASN A 67 16.01 1.69 4.46
N ILE A 68 15.67 2.13 5.67
CA ILE A 68 15.91 3.49 6.17
C ILE A 68 17.13 3.56 7.12
N GLU A 69 17.86 2.44 7.33
CA GLU A 69 19.16 2.43 8.05
C GLU A 69 20.36 2.83 7.18
#